data_AF-A0A840D714-F1
#
_entry.id   AF-A0A840D714-F1
#
_cell.length_a   1.000
_cell.length_b   1.000
_cell.length_c   1.000
_cell.angle_alpha   90.00
_cell.angle_beta   90.00
_cell.angle_gamma   90.00
#
_symmetry.space_group_name_H-M   'P 1'
#
loop_
_entity.id
_entity.type
_entity.pdbx_description
1 polymer ?
#
loop_
_entity_poly.entity_id
_entity_poly.type
_entity_poly.pdbx_seq_one_letter_code
_entity_poly.pdbx_strand_id
1 'polypeptide(L)'
;MPKIVSETIIHKKKIDRHLEYIDNRIKEFEVALDKADKEEEKELLESKIKLQQDRRKKYETLDTELKNSNDTQISLTDKDSRALMLTNNVSGVGYAVQAASDSKHKLLVHSHIGASTDKRELSTAALTVQELLQLDSFNTLSDAGYTSGDQLQACKYSGICTYSSPMPSTSPNSNSIPLAEFHYINDGDYYICPCGEQMTTTGKWRNRPNYRSKVYKTSACVDCSIREKCNRKK
;
A
#
# COMPACT_ATOMS: atom_id res chain seq x y z
N MET A 1 -19.30 -12.45 11.70
CA MET A 1 -19.16 -11.52 10.56
C MET A 1 -18.48 -12.29 9.42
N PRO A 2 -19.16 -12.54 8.29
CA PRO A 2 -18.57 -13.28 7.20
C PRO A 2 -17.56 -12.37 6.49
N LYS A 3 -16.27 -12.59 6.75
CA LYS A 3 -15.24 -12.19 5.79
C LYS A 3 -15.54 -13.03 4.55
N ILE A 4 -16.01 -12.42 3.47
CA ILE A 4 -15.93 -13.05 2.14
C ILE A 4 -14.43 -13.07 1.83
N VAL A 5 -13.72 -14.05 2.39
CA VAL A 5 -12.37 -14.37 1.97
C VAL A 5 -12.59 -15.04 0.61
N SER A 6 -12.51 -14.28 -0.48
CA SER A 6 -12.68 -14.92 -1.78
C SER A 6 -11.62 -16.02 -1.89
N GLU A 7 -12.06 -17.22 -2.22
CA GLU A 7 -11.13 -18.34 -2.42
C GLU A 7 -10.16 -18.05 -3.57
N THR A 8 -10.59 -17.18 -4.49
CA THR A 8 -9.92 -16.78 -5.71
C THR A 8 -8.77 -15.79 -5.53
N ILE A 9 -8.73 -15.00 -4.44
CA ILE A 9 -7.58 -14.13 -4.18
C ILE A 9 -6.62 -14.78 -3.18
N ILE A 10 -5.36 -14.87 -3.57
CA ILE A 10 -4.27 -15.51 -2.85
C ILE A 10 -3.24 -14.45 -2.44
N HIS A 11 -2.94 -14.38 -1.15
CA HIS A 11 -1.92 -13.51 -0.58
C HIS A 11 -1.03 -14.35 0.34
N LYS A 12 0.17 -13.84 0.67
CA LYS A 12 1.19 -14.61 1.39
C LYS A 12 0.67 -15.32 2.65
N LYS A 13 -0.04 -14.60 3.52
CA LYS A 13 -0.63 -15.17 4.74
C LYS A 13 -1.60 -16.32 4.49
N LYS A 14 -2.35 -16.29 3.39
CA LYS A 14 -3.28 -17.36 3.00
C LYS A 14 -2.50 -18.58 2.48
N ILE A 15 -1.45 -18.38 1.70
CA ILE A 15 -0.53 -19.43 1.26
C ILE A 15 0.07 -20.13 2.47
N ASP A 16 0.65 -19.37 3.41
CA ASP A 16 1.32 -19.91 4.60
C ASP A 16 0.36 -20.78 5.42
N ARG A 17 -0.86 -20.28 5.66
CA ARG A 17 -1.89 -21.01 6.37
C ARG A 17 -2.30 -22.30 5.65
N HIS A 18 -2.39 -22.30 4.32
CA HIS A 18 -2.73 -23.51 3.56
C HIS A 18 -1.60 -24.52 3.58
N LEU A 19 -0.34 -24.08 3.45
CA LEU A 19 0.83 -24.96 3.56
C LEU A 19 0.90 -25.61 4.94
N GLU A 20 0.75 -24.83 6.02
CA GLU A 20 0.73 -25.36 7.39
C GLU A 20 -0.40 -26.38 7.60
N TYR A 21 -1.61 -26.09 7.10
CA TYR A 21 -2.73 -27.03 7.16
C TYR A 21 -2.43 -28.33 6.40
N ILE A 22 -1.86 -28.23 5.20
CA ILE A 22 -1.51 -29.38 4.37
C ILE A 22 -0.43 -30.23 5.04
N ASP A 23 0.62 -29.60 5.56
CA ASP A 23 1.72 -30.29 6.25
C ASP A 23 1.21 -31.04 7.49
N ASN A 24 0.29 -30.44 8.26
CA ASN A 24 -0.33 -31.11 9.39
C ASN A 24 -1.20 -32.31 8.95
N ARG A 25 -1.96 -32.17 7.85
CA ARG A 25 -2.76 -33.28 7.30
C ARG A 25 -1.92 -34.43 6.77
N ILE A 26 -0.78 -34.13 6.14
CA ILE A 26 0.16 -35.16 5.68
C ILE A 26 0.69 -35.94 6.89
N LYS A 27 1.15 -35.24 7.93
CA LYS A 27 1.61 -35.88 9.18
C LYS A 27 0.53 -36.76 9.83
N GLU A 28 -0.72 -36.30 9.87
CA GLU A 28 -1.84 -37.10 10.39
C GLU A 28 -2.01 -38.41 9.60
N PHE A 29 -1.93 -38.35 8.27
CA PHE A 29 -2.08 -39.53 7.42
C PHE A 29 -0.85 -40.45 7.49
N GLU A 30 0.36 -39.92 7.61
CA GLU A 30 1.58 -40.71 7.82
C GLU A 30 1.51 -41.49 9.14
N VAL A 31 1.09 -40.84 10.23
CA VAL A 31 0.89 -41.52 11.53
C VAL A 31 -0.22 -42.57 11.48
N ALA A 32 -1.27 -42.34 10.68
CA ALA A 32 -2.33 -43.33 10.48
C ALA A 32 -1.84 -44.51 9.62
N LEU A 33 -0.99 -44.24 8.62
CA LEU A 33 -0.42 -45.24 7.73
C LEU A 33 0.48 -46.22 8.49
N ASP A 34 1.28 -45.70 9.43
CA ASP A 34 2.12 -46.51 10.33
C ASP A 34 1.32 -47.44 11.25
N LYS A 35 0.05 -47.10 11.53
CA LYS A 35 -0.85 -47.86 12.42
C LYS A 35 -1.82 -48.77 11.67
N ALA A 36 -1.92 -48.64 10.35
CA ALA A 36 -2.86 -49.40 9.55
C ALA A 36 -2.35 -50.83 9.33
N ASP A 37 -3.18 -51.82 9.66
CA ASP A 37 -2.83 -53.23 9.45
C ASP A 37 -3.38 -53.78 8.12
N LYS A 38 -4.47 -53.19 7.61
CA LYS A 38 -5.14 -53.63 6.39
C LYS A 38 -4.55 -52.95 5.15
N GLU A 39 -4.25 -53.72 4.12
CA GLU A 39 -3.66 -53.21 2.88
C GLU A 39 -4.55 -52.16 2.18
N GLU A 40 -5.86 -52.41 2.11
CA GLU A 40 -6.83 -51.45 1.54
C GLU A 40 -6.83 -50.09 2.25
N GLU A 41 -6.59 -50.09 3.58
CA GLU A 41 -6.52 -48.86 4.36
C GLU A 41 -5.22 -48.09 4.11
N LYS A 42 -4.10 -48.82 3.93
CA LYS A 42 -2.81 -48.23 3.56
C LYS A 42 -2.86 -47.58 2.19
N GLU A 43 -3.37 -48.28 1.17
CA GLU A 43 -3.54 -47.74 -0.18
C GLU A 43 -4.38 -46.46 -0.18
N LEU A 44 -5.48 -46.45 0.60
CA LEU A 44 -6.31 -45.25 0.74
C LEU A 44 -5.55 -44.09 1.39
N LEU A 45 -4.76 -44.34 2.43
CA LEU A 45 -3.97 -43.32 3.12
C LEU A 45 -2.86 -42.76 2.23
N GLU A 46 -2.14 -43.61 1.50
CA GLU A 46 -1.15 -43.19 0.50
C GLU A 46 -1.77 -42.31 -0.58
N SER A 47 -2.96 -42.67 -1.08
CA SER A 47 -3.68 -41.85 -2.06
C SER A 47 -4.04 -40.45 -1.51
N LYS A 48 -4.41 -40.36 -0.22
CA LYS A 48 -4.69 -39.10 0.47
C LYS A 48 -3.43 -38.27 0.67
N ILE A 49 -2.31 -38.89 1.04
CA ILE A 49 -1.00 -38.22 1.17
C ILE A 49 -0.61 -37.63 -0.19
N LYS A 50 -0.69 -38.42 -1.27
CA LYS A 50 -0.39 -37.95 -2.63
C LYS A 50 -1.26 -36.76 -3.03
N LEU A 51 -2.57 -36.83 -2.77
CA LEU A 51 -3.47 -35.70 -3.03
C LEU A 51 -3.07 -34.43 -2.26
N GLN A 52 -2.65 -34.56 -1.00
CA GLN A 52 -2.18 -33.42 -0.21
C GLN A 52 -0.84 -32.88 -0.72
N GLN A 53 0.09 -33.75 -1.13
CA GLN A 53 1.36 -33.34 -1.75
C GLN A 53 1.14 -32.58 -3.06
N ASP A 54 0.20 -33.00 -3.89
CA ASP A 54 -0.15 -32.28 -5.13
C ASP A 54 -0.77 -30.90 -4.82
N ARG A 55 -1.63 -30.81 -3.79
CA ARG A 55 -2.12 -29.51 -3.30
C ARG A 55 -1.00 -28.63 -2.75
N ARG A 56 -0.03 -29.22 -2.06
CA ARG A 56 1.14 -28.51 -1.52
C ARG A 56 1.93 -27.87 -2.65
N LYS A 57 2.27 -28.64 -3.69
CA LYS A 57 2.96 -28.15 -4.89
C LYS A 57 2.24 -26.96 -5.52
N LYS A 58 0.90 -27.02 -5.64
CA LYS A 58 0.10 -25.89 -6.15
C LYS A 58 0.34 -24.61 -5.35
N TYR A 59 0.34 -24.68 -4.02
CA TYR A 59 0.59 -23.50 -3.18
C TYR A 59 2.04 -23.02 -3.21
N GLU A 60 3.01 -23.92 -3.38
CA GLU A 60 4.42 -23.54 -3.60
C GLU A 60 4.64 -22.83 -4.94
N THR A 61 3.95 -23.26 -6.00
CA THR A 61 3.92 -22.55 -7.28
C THR A 61 3.34 -21.16 -7.10
N LEU A 62 2.19 -21.03 -6.43
CA LEU A 62 1.58 -19.72 -6.15
C LEU A 62 2.47 -18.83 -5.28
N ASP A 63 3.23 -19.38 -4.33
CA ASP A 63 4.17 -18.60 -3.51
C ASP A 63 5.33 -18.07 -4.36
N THR A 64 5.81 -18.89 -5.29
CA THR A 64 6.88 -18.52 -6.23
C THR A 64 6.40 -17.45 -7.21
N GLU A 65 5.22 -17.63 -7.78
CA GLU A 65 4.57 -16.62 -8.63
C GLU A 65 4.38 -15.30 -7.88
N LEU A 66 3.94 -15.34 -6.61
CA LEU A 66 3.72 -14.13 -5.82
C LEU A 66 5.02 -13.39 -5.56
N LYS A 67 6.09 -14.11 -5.22
CA LYS A 67 7.43 -13.53 -4.99
C LYS A 67 8.06 -12.96 -6.26
N ASN A 68 7.78 -13.57 -7.41
CA ASN A 68 8.28 -13.11 -8.71
C ASN A 68 7.43 -11.95 -9.27
N SER A 69 6.22 -11.77 -8.75
CA SER A 69 5.38 -10.61 -9.07
C SER A 69 5.78 -9.39 -8.25
N ASN A 70 5.51 -8.19 -8.77
CA ASN A 70 5.57 -6.95 -7.98
C ASN A 70 4.27 -6.73 -7.17
N ASP A 71 3.38 -7.71 -7.12
CA ASP A 71 2.09 -7.64 -6.46
C ASP A 71 2.12 -8.24 -5.04
N THR A 72 1.15 -7.84 -4.22
CA THR A 72 0.93 -8.38 -2.87
C THR A 72 -0.08 -9.52 -2.84
N GLN A 73 -0.73 -9.79 -3.98
CA GLN A 73 -1.77 -10.79 -4.15
C GLN A 73 -1.84 -11.29 -5.59
N ILE A 74 -2.32 -12.52 -5.77
CA ILE A 74 -2.63 -13.13 -7.06
C ILE A 74 -4.12 -13.46 -7.10
N SER A 75 -4.74 -13.28 -8.25
CA SER A 75 -6.08 -13.79 -8.51
C SER A 75 -6.01 -15.07 -9.35
N LEU A 76 -6.78 -16.07 -8.94
CA LEU A 76 -6.89 -17.36 -9.61
C LEU A 76 -7.90 -17.36 -10.77
N THR A 77 -8.72 -16.31 -10.89
CA THR A 77 -9.78 -16.23 -11.92
C THR A 77 -9.43 -15.24 -13.03
N ASP A 78 -8.94 -14.06 -12.66
CA ASP A 78 -8.59 -13.01 -13.60
C ASP A 78 -7.36 -12.28 -13.09
N LYS A 79 -6.27 -12.28 -13.87
CA LYS A 79 -4.96 -11.72 -13.49
C LYS A 79 -4.99 -10.24 -13.10
N ASP A 80 -5.98 -9.48 -13.56
CA ASP A 80 -6.11 -8.05 -13.32
C ASP A 80 -7.06 -7.76 -12.16
N SER A 81 -7.84 -8.75 -11.72
CA SER A 81 -8.67 -8.64 -10.52
C SER A 81 -7.84 -8.68 -9.24
N ARG A 82 -8.33 -7.99 -8.22
CA ARG A 82 -7.65 -7.76 -6.93
C ARG A 82 -8.68 -7.81 -5.80
N ALA A 83 -8.27 -8.18 -4.59
CA ALA A 83 -9.09 -7.85 -3.42
C ALA A 83 -8.97 -6.35 -3.12
N LEU A 84 -10.11 -5.68 -3.07
CA LEU A 84 -10.25 -4.24 -2.84
C LEU A 84 -11.10 -3.98 -1.61
N MET A 85 -10.78 -2.91 -0.90
CA MET A 85 -11.60 -2.41 0.21
C MET A 85 -12.76 -1.60 -0.35
N LEU A 86 -13.99 -2.09 -0.20
CA LEU A 86 -15.19 -1.43 -0.71
C LEU A 86 -15.71 -0.39 0.30
N THR A 87 -16.13 -0.85 1.49
CA THR A 87 -16.63 -0.01 2.59
C THR A 87 -16.44 -0.71 3.93
N ASN A 88 -16.25 0.00 5.05
CA ASN A 88 -16.37 -0.52 6.43
C ASN A 88 -15.83 -1.95 6.68
N ASN A 89 -14.56 -2.21 6.36
CA ASN A 89 -13.92 -3.54 6.51
C ASN A 89 -14.52 -4.66 5.64
N VAL A 90 -15.32 -4.32 4.65
CA VAL A 90 -15.79 -5.22 3.59
C VAL A 90 -14.81 -5.16 2.43
N SER A 91 -14.15 -6.30 2.21
CA SER A 91 -13.33 -6.53 1.03
C SER A 91 -14.15 -7.24 -0.05
N GLY A 92 -14.00 -6.82 -1.30
CA GLY A 92 -14.56 -7.49 -2.48
C GLY A 92 -13.47 -7.79 -3.52
N VAL A 93 -13.83 -8.54 -4.56
CA VAL A 93 -12.97 -8.73 -5.73
C VAL A 93 -13.39 -7.72 -6.79
N GLY A 94 -12.44 -6.98 -7.34
CA GLY A 94 -12.71 -5.99 -8.38
C GLY A 94 -11.44 -5.54 -9.10
N TYR A 95 -11.62 -4.58 -10.01
CA TYR A 95 -10.53 -3.96 -10.77
C TYR A 95 -10.27 -2.57 -10.22
N ALA A 96 -9.02 -2.29 -9.83
CA ALA A 96 -8.60 -0.97 -9.36
C ALA A 96 -8.32 -0.05 -10.56
N VAL A 97 -9.36 0.26 -11.32
CA VAL A 97 -9.23 1.07 -12.54
C VAL A 97 -8.83 2.49 -12.17
N GLN A 98 -7.75 2.94 -12.77
CA GLN A 98 -7.26 4.31 -12.72
C GLN A 98 -7.57 4.97 -14.06
N ALA A 99 -7.89 6.26 -14.05
CA ALA A 99 -8.27 6.99 -15.25
C ALA A 99 -7.78 8.43 -15.21
N ALA A 100 -7.37 8.94 -16.36
CA ALA A 100 -7.04 10.35 -16.56
C ALA A 100 -7.88 10.92 -17.71
N SER A 101 -8.39 12.13 -17.51
CA SER A 101 -9.20 12.84 -18.49
C SER A 101 -8.62 14.22 -18.79
N ASP A 102 -8.78 14.65 -20.04
CA ASP A 102 -8.44 16.00 -20.43
C ASP A 102 -9.54 16.97 -19.98
N SER A 103 -9.13 18.01 -19.25
CA SER A 103 -10.05 18.97 -18.67
C SER A 103 -10.69 19.90 -19.71
N LYS A 104 -10.02 20.15 -20.85
CA LYS A 104 -10.48 21.09 -21.87
C LYS A 104 -11.54 20.49 -22.79
N HIS A 105 -11.27 19.29 -23.29
CA HIS A 105 -12.07 18.56 -24.27
C HIS A 105 -12.95 17.47 -23.65
N LYS A 106 -12.80 17.21 -22.34
CA LYS A 106 -13.59 16.21 -21.58
C LYS A 106 -13.43 14.79 -22.13
N LEU A 107 -12.25 14.47 -22.64
CA LEU A 107 -11.93 13.17 -23.20
C LEU A 107 -11.22 12.30 -22.16
N LEU A 108 -11.55 11.02 -22.11
CA LEU A 108 -10.74 10.02 -21.41
C LEU A 108 -9.45 9.81 -22.22
N VAL A 109 -8.31 10.11 -21.61
CA VAL A 109 -6.99 10.06 -22.28
C VAL A 109 -6.25 8.79 -21.93
N HIS A 110 -6.41 8.29 -20.70
CA HIS A 110 -5.69 7.13 -20.23
C HIS A 110 -6.52 6.35 -19.22
N SER A 111 -6.36 5.03 -19.23
CA SER A 111 -6.84 4.16 -18.17
C SER A 111 -5.95 2.93 -18.04
N HIS A 112 -5.73 2.49 -16.82
CA HIS A 112 -5.03 1.25 -16.52
C HIS A 112 -5.57 0.61 -15.25
N ILE A 113 -5.15 -0.62 -14.98
CA ILE A 113 -5.50 -1.33 -13.75
C ILE A 113 -4.32 -1.17 -12.80
N GLY A 114 -4.56 -0.46 -11.69
CA GLY A 114 -3.57 -0.13 -10.69
C GLY A 114 -3.40 -1.21 -9.62
N ALA A 115 -2.62 -0.87 -8.59
CA ALA A 115 -2.51 -1.69 -7.40
C ALA A 115 -3.81 -1.69 -6.57
N SER A 116 -3.83 -2.38 -5.43
CA SER A 116 -4.98 -2.37 -4.51
C SER A 116 -5.26 -1.02 -3.83
N THR A 117 -4.44 0.00 -4.10
CA THR A 117 -4.56 1.35 -3.56
C THR A 117 -4.06 2.39 -4.56
N ASP A 118 -4.73 3.54 -4.60
CA ASP A 118 -4.44 4.61 -5.56
C ASP A 118 -3.24 5.50 -5.16
N LYS A 119 -2.66 5.27 -3.96
CA LYS A 119 -1.60 6.13 -3.36
C LYS A 119 -0.37 6.39 -4.21
N ARG A 120 -0.14 5.59 -5.22
CA ARG A 120 1.06 5.65 -6.07
C ARG A 120 0.71 5.66 -7.56
N GLU A 121 -0.47 6.17 -7.90
CA GLU A 121 -0.99 6.15 -9.28
C GLU A 121 -0.89 7.50 -10.00
N LEU A 122 -0.62 8.60 -9.28
CA LEU A 122 -0.51 9.93 -9.90
C LEU A 122 0.57 9.99 -10.98
N SER A 123 1.82 9.66 -10.65
CA SER A 123 2.92 9.79 -11.59
C SER A 123 2.81 8.78 -12.72
N THR A 124 2.29 7.58 -12.43
CA THR A 124 2.04 6.56 -13.45
C THR A 124 1.12 7.11 -14.53
N ALA A 125 -0.07 7.59 -14.14
CA ALA A 125 -1.03 8.14 -15.11
C ALA A 125 -0.50 9.41 -15.79
N ALA A 126 0.12 10.32 -15.04
CA ALA A 126 0.60 11.59 -15.59
C ALA A 126 1.72 11.40 -16.61
N LEU A 127 2.71 10.55 -16.33
CA LEU A 127 3.82 10.28 -17.26
C LEU A 127 3.33 9.54 -18.51
N THR A 128 2.41 8.60 -18.36
CA THR A 128 1.83 7.93 -19.55
C THR A 128 1.02 8.90 -20.41
N VAL A 129 0.25 9.81 -19.81
CA VAL A 129 -0.45 10.87 -20.56
C VAL A 129 0.56 11.80 -21.26
N GLN A 130 1.65 12.14 -20.59
CA GLN A 130 2.71 12.97 -21.15
C GLN A 130 3.29 12.35 -22.43
N GLU A 131 3.64 11.07 -22.37
CA GLU A 131 4.17 10.30 -23.49
C GLU A 131 3.13 10.16 -24.62
N LEU A 132 1.90 9.78 -24.27
CA LEU A 132 0.82 9.54 -25.23
C LEU A 132 0.46 10.80 -26.03
N LEU A 133 0.40 11.95 -25.36
CA LEU A 133 0.03 13.23 -25.97
C LEU A 133 1.24 14.05 -26.44
N GLN A 134 2.46 13.56 -26.22
CA GLN A 134 3.72 14.24 -26.56
C GLN A 134 3.78 15.67 -25.99
N LEU A 135 3.47 15.80 -24.69
CA LEU A 135 3.43 17.09 -24.01
C LEU A 135 4.75 17.37 -23.27
N ASP A 136 5.31 18.56 -23.47
CA ASP A 136 6.49 18.98 -22.70
C ASP A 136 6.14 19.28 -21.23
N SER A 137 4.95 19.85 -20.99
CA SER A 137 4.45 20.19 -19.66
C SER A 137 2.93 20.34 -19.64
N PHE A 138 2.32 20.09 -18.49
CA PHE A 138 0.89 20.32 -18.24
C PHE A 138 0.58 20.31 -16.74
N ASN A 139 -0.67 20.66 -16.41
CA ASN A 139 -1.16 20.65 -15.03
C ASN A 139 -2.01 19.40 -14.77
N THR A 140 -1.81 18.74 -13.64
CA THR A 140 -2.68 17.65 -13.17
C THR A 140 -3.57 18.11 -12.03
N LEU A 141 -4.77 17.55 -11.93
CA LEU A 141 -5.63 17.65 -10.75
C LEU A 141 -5.92 16.23 -10.26
N SER A 142 -5.63 15.93 -9.00
CA SER A 142 -5.87 14.61 -8.41
C SER A 142 -6.50 14.70 -7.02
N ASP A 143 -7.18 13.62 -6.63
CA ASP A 143 -7.63 13.46 -5.26
C ASP A 143 -6.44 13.28 -4.30
N ALA A 144 -6.67 13.63 -3.04
CA ALA A 144 -5.67 13.59 -1.98
C ALA A 144 -5.02 12.19 -1.85
N GLY A 145 -5.82 11.15 -2.10
CA GLY A 145 -5.43 9.75 -2.03
C GLY A 145 -4.44 9.29 -3.09
N TYR A 146 -4.18 10.07 -4.14
CA TYR A 146 -3.28 9.70 -5.25
C TYR A 146 -1.83 10.18 -5.05
N THR A 147 -1.59 10.99 -4.00
CA THR A 147 -0.36 11.76 -3.90
C THR A 147 0.54 11.32 -2.75
N SER A 148 1.82 11.15 -3.07
CA SER A 148 2.92 10.98 -2.13
C SER A 148 4.12 11.83 -2.59
N GLY A 149 5.05 12.12 -1.67
CA GLY A 149 6.17 13.02 -1.98
C GLY A 149 7.02 12.59 -3.17
N ASP A 150 7.20 11.28 -3.36
CA ASP A 150 7.93 10.71 -4.49
C ASP A 150 7.16 10.79 -5.81
N GLN A 151 5.83 10.66 -5.79
CA GLN A 151 4.97 10.83 -6.97
C GLN A 151 4.99 12.29 -7.45
N LEU A 152 4.86 13.23 -6.52
CA LEU A 152 4.95 14.67 -6.80
C LEU A 152 6.34 15.04 -7.34
N GLN A 153 7.39 14.44 -6.78
CA GLN A 153 8.76 14.64 -7.26
C GLN A 153 8.96 14.11 -8.69
N ALA A 154 8.46 12.91 -9.00
CA ALA A 154 8.55 12.34 -10.34
C ALA A 154 7.85 13.21 -11.39
N CYS A 155 6.65 13.71 -11.08
CA CYS A 155 5.93 14.65 -11.94
C CYS A 155 6.71 15.96 -12.13
N LYS A 156 7.22 16.53 -11.03
CA LYS A 156 7.98 17.79 -11.06
C LYS A 156 9.24 17.68 -11.94
N TYR A 157 9.99 16.58 -11.83
CA TYR A 157 11.19 16.39 -12.68
C TYR A 157 10.86 16.24 -14.16
N SER A 158 9.62 15.87 -14.49
CA SER A 158 9.15 15.71 -15.86
C SER A 158 8.42 16.96 -16.38
N GLY A 159 8.51 18.10 -15.67
CA GLY A 159 7.86 19.35 -16.09
C GLY A 159 6.36 19.41 -15.82
N ILE A 160 5.80 18.46 -15.06
CA ILE A 160 4.36 18.38 -14.77
C ILE A 160 4.07 19.12 -13.46
N CYS A 161 3.14 20.08 -13.50
CA CYS A 161 2.70 20.81 -12.31
C CYS A 161 1.48 20.12 -11.68
N THR A 162 1.63 19.64 -10.44
CA THR A 162 0.61 18.83 -9.79
C THR A 162 -0.23 19.64 -8.81
N TYR A 163 -1.55 19.63 -8.98
CA TYR A 163 -2.51 20.08 -7.98
C TYR A 163 -3.18 18.87 -7.34
N SER A 164 -3.18 18.82 -6.01
CA SER A 164 -3.79 17.75 -5.25
C SER A 164 -4.68 18.32 -4.17
N SER A 165 -5.82 17.67 -3.92
CA SER A 165 -6.66 18.02 -2.78
C SER A 165 -5.87 17.84 -1.47
N PRO A 166 -5.96 18.78 -0.52
CA PRO A 166 -5.24 18.68 0.74
C PRO A 166 -5.67 17.42 1.51
N MET A 167 -4.70 16.61 1.92
CA MET A 167 -4.96 15.48 2.82
C MET A 167 -5.38 16.01 4.20
N PRO A 168 -6.50 15.53 4.78
CA PRO A 168 -6.84 15.87 6.15
C PRO A 168 -5.72 15.42 7.09
N SER A 169 -5.51 16.20 8.16
CA SER A 169 -4.47 15.89 9.14
C SER A 169 -4.64 14.48 9.68
N THR A 170 -3.60 13.66 9.55
CA THR A 170 -3.54 12.32 10.18
C THR A 170 -3.15 12.42 11.66
N SER A 171 -3.20 13.61 12.26
CA SER A 171 -2.85 13.79 13.66
C SER A 171 -3.79 12.96 14.54
N PRO A 172 -3.27 12.16 15.49
CA PRO A 172 -4.10 11.41 16.44
C PRO A 172 -4.91 12.28 17.40
N ASN A 173 -4.83 13.61 17.26
CA ASN A 173 -5.54 14.60 18.05
C ASN A 173 -6.23 15.55 17.06
N SER A 174 -7.55 15.67 17.15
CA SER A 174 -8.32 16.65 16.39
C SER A 174 -7.97 18.08 16.77
N ASN A 175 -7.42 18.30 17.97
CA ASN A 175 -6.99 19.62 18.46
C ASN A 175 -5.52 19.94 18.16
N SER A 176 -4.81 19.09 17.40
CA SER A 176 -3.44 19.39 16.99
C SER A 176 -3.42 20.38 15.84
N ILE A 177 -2.43 21.27 15.86
CA ILE A 177 -2.27 22.26 14.81
C ILE A 177 -1.89 21.56 13.49
N PRO A 178 -2.58 21.86 12.38
CA PRO A 178 -2.28 21.27 11.07
C PRO A 178 -0.85 21.56 10.61
N LEU A 179 -0.26 20.64 9.86
CA LEU A 179 1.09 20.82 9.30
C LEU A 179 1.18 22.05 8.37
N ALA A 180 0.08 22.40 7.70
CA ALA A 180 0.01 23.56 6.81
C ALA A 180 0.28 24.90 7.51
N GLU A 181 0.11 24.97 8.83
CA GLU A 181 0.42 26.17 9.62
C GLU A 181 1.94 26.32 9.88
N PHE A 182 2.74 25.29 9.57
CA PHE A 182 4.19 25.30 9.68
C PHE A 182 4.80 25.57 8.30
N HIS A 183 5.45 26.72 8.15
CA HIS A 183 5.95 27.19 6.86
C HIS A 183 7.42 26.78 6.70
N TYR A 184 7.73 25.96 5.69
CA TYR A 184 9.11 25.56 5.41
C TYR A 184 9.84 26.65 4.61
N ILE A 185 11.01 27.07 5.10
CA ILE A 185 11.93 27.94 4.38
C ILE A 185 13.09 27.09 3.88
N ASN A 186 13.16 26.97 2.54
CA ASN A 186 14.17 26.16 1.87
C ASN A 186 15.58 26.77 2.01
N ASP A 187 15.68 28.10 1.92
CA ASP A 187 16.92 28.85 2.09
C ASP A 187 17.29 28.90 3.58
N GLY A 188 17.93 27.83 4.04
CA GLY A 188 18.36 27.66 5.44
C GLY A 188 17.82 26.41 6.16
N ASP A 189 17.01 25.59 5.50
CA ASP A 189 16.47 24.33 6.04
C ASP A 189 15.84 24.50 7.44
N TYR A 190 14.82 25.33 7.55
CA TYR A 190 14.08 25.54 8.80
C TYR A 190 12.58 25.70 8.57
N TYR A 191 11.79 25.53 9.63
CA TYR A 191 10.36 25.85 9.63
C TYR A 191 10.11 27.11 10.46
N ILE A 192 9.14 27.93 10.05
CA ILE A 192 8.50 28.91 10.92
C ILE A 192 7.23 28.27 11.47
N CYS A 193 7.14 28.21 12.80
CA CYS A 193 5.94 27.68 13.45
C CYS A 193 4.81 28.73 13.50
N PRO A 194 3.58 28.34 13.87
CA PRO A 194 2.43 29.24 13.94
C PRO A 194 2.59 30.43 14.91
N CYS A 195 3.52 30.33 15.89
CA CYS A 195 3.89 31.45 16.77
C CYS A 195 4.93 32.40 16.16
N GLY A 196 5.38 32.17 14.93
CA GLY A 196 6.45 32.94 14.29
C GLY A 196 7.87 32.49 14.65
N GLU A 197 8.03 31.48 15.52
CA GLU A 197 9.35 31.01 15.96
C GLU A 197 10.03 30.12 14.93
N GLN A 198 11.33 30.34 14.73
CA GLN A 198 12.17 29.55 13.84
C GLN A 198 12.53 28.20 14.49
N MET A 199 12.24 27.11 13.78
CA MET A 199 12.52 25.73 14.16
C MET A 199 13.63 25.16 13.28
N THR A 200 14.78 24.87 13.89
CA THR A 200 15.97 24.35 13.19
C THR A 200 16.17 22.87 13.43
N THR A 201 17.07 22.27 12.67
CA THR A 201 17.36 20.84 12.72
C THR A 201 18.86 20.59 12.89
N THR A 202 19.22 19.44 13.46
CA THR A 202 20.62 18.98 13.53
C THR A 202 21.08 18.33 12.22
N GLY A 203 20.25 18.35 11.17
CA GLY A 203 20.52 17.75 9.87
C GLY A 203 20.41 16.22 9.82
N LYS A 204 20.33 15.55 10.98
CA LYS A 204 20.33 14.08 11.06
C LYS A 204 18.98 13.48 10.65
N TRP A 205 19.01 12.63 9.63
CA TRP A 205 17.86 11.81 9.25
C TRP A 205 17.66 10.65 10.23
N ARG A 206 16.40 10.41 10.61
CA ARG A 206 15.97 9.25 11.38
C ARG A 206 15.24 8.29 10.46
N ASN A 207 15.71 7.05 10.41
CA ASN A 207 15.03 5.98 9.68
C ASN A 207 13.83 5.49 10.50
N ARG A 208 12.64 5.49 9.89
CA ARG A 208 11.42 4.82 10.37
C ARG A 208 11.14 3.63 9.45
N PRO A 209 10.24 2.69 9.84
CA PRO A 209 9.93 1.53 9.01
C PRO A 209 9.54 1.87 7.56
N ASN A 210 8.79 2.95 7.36
CA ASN A 210 8.20 3.29 6.05
C ASN A 210 8.66 4.64 5.48
N TYR A 211 9.44 5.43 6.21
CA TYR A 211 9.88 6.76 5.77
C TYR A 211 11.10 7.23 6.54
N ARG A 212 11.76 8.28 6.05
CA ARG A 212 12.78 9.01 6.81
C ARG A 212 12.19 10.29 7.36
N SER A 213 12.56 10.63 8.59
CA SER A 213 12.10 11.85 9.24
C SER A 213 13.30 12.68 9.71
N LYS A 214 13.22 13.98 9.50
CA LYS A 214 14.10 14.95 10.13
C LYS A 214 13.31 15.69 11.20
N VAL A 215 13.92 15.99 12.34
CA VAL A 215 13.23 16.65 13.45
C VAL A 215 13.67 18.11 13.49
N TYR A 216 12.68 19.00 13.47
CA TYR A 216 12.85 20.44 13.64
C TYR A 216 12.38 20.82 15.05
N LYS A 217 13.13 21.67 15.74
CA LYS A 217 12.87 22.08 17.12
C LYS A 217 13.26 23.55 17.34
N THR A 218 12.68 24.15 18.36
CA THR A 218 13.07 25.48 18.87
C THR A 218 13.08 25.46 20.39
N SER A 219 13.95 26.27 21.01
CA SER A 219 13.95 26.52 22.45
C SER A 219 12.75 27.34 22.90
N ALA A 220 12.14 28.11 21.98
CA ALA A 220 10.94 28.90 22.27
C ALA A 220 9.73 28.03 22.67
N CYS A 221 9.78 26.71 22.45
CA CYS A 221 8.73 25.80 22.89
C CYS A 221 8.61 25.69 24.42
N VAL A 222 9.62 26.08 25.21
CA VAL A 222 9.59 25.92 26.68
C VAL A 222 8.43 26.72 27.29
N ASP A 223 8.30 27.98 26.90
CA ASP A 223 7.32 28.95 27.43
C ASP A 223 6.17 29.24 26.44
N CYS A 224 5.98 28.38 25.43
CA CYS A 224 5.02 28.60 24.36
C CYS A 224 3.57 28.33 24.80
N SER A 225 2.69 29.31 24.58
CA SER A 225 1.27 29.26 24.97
C SER A 225 0.45 28.18 24.25
N ILE A 226 0.87 27.76 23.05
CA ILE A 226 0.18 26.73 22.25
C ILE A 226 0.87 25.36 22.32
N ARG A 227 1.86 25.20 23.22
CA ARG A 227 2.68 23.97 23.31
C ARG A 227 1.83 22.71 23.40
N GLU A 228 0.76 22.72 24.20
CA GLU A 228 -0.15 21.58 24.39
C GLU A 228 -0.87 21.15 23.10
N LYS A 229 -1.06 22.07 22.16
CA LYS A 229 -1.64 21.78 20.83
C LYS A 229 -0.58 21.29 19.83
N CYS A 230 0.69 21.67 20.03
CA CYS A 230 1.82 21.32 19.15
C CYS A 230 2.47 19.97 19.48
N ASN A 231 2.65 19.64 20.77
CA ASN A 231 3.36 18.42 21.19
C ASN A 231 2.69 17.76 22.41
N ARG A 232 2.69 16.41 22.43
CA ARG A 232 2.15 15.61 23.54
C ARG A 232 3.15 15.33 24.66
N LYS A 233 4.42 15.72 24.50
CA LYS A 233 5.46 15.46 25.51
C LYS A 233 5.67 16.71 26.37
N LYS A 234 5.30 16.59 27.66
CA LYS A 234 5.83 17.43 28.73
C LYS A 234 7.35 17.43 28.68
#